data_AF-A0AA39DKA0-F1
#
_entry.id   AF-A0AA39DKA0-F1
#
_cell.length_a   1.000
_cell.length_b   1.000
_cell.length_c   1.000
_cell.angle_alpha   90.00
_cell.angle_beta   90.00
_cell.angle_gamma   90.00
#
_symmetry.space_group_name_H-M   'P 1'
#
loop_
_entity.id
_entity.type
_entity.pdbx_description
1 polymer ?
#
loop_
_entity_poly.entity_id
_entity_poly.type
_entity_poly.pdbx_seq_one_letter_code
_entity_poly.pdbx_strand_id
1 'polypeptide(L)'
;MPHPCENSTEKLVFNIDAALPDIHVQNAGLLTALTAKKFPFLGEVGLSATLVRLDANAMSSPMYAADSSVQVIYVAKGSGRIQVVGINGERALDTKVKAGHLFVVPRFFVASAIADGEGMEYFSMITTTQPVFGEFTGKTSVWGALSPQVLQASLNVAPEFEQLFRAKIKKSTILVPPQN
;
A
#
# COMPACT_ATOMS: atom_id res chain seq x y z
N MET A 1 -13.98 37.56 3.14
CA MET A 1 -14.20 36.13 2.93
C MET A 1 -15.23 35.64 3.94
N PRO A 2 -16.16 34.75 3.59
CA PRO A 2 -17.09 34.20 4.58
C PRO A 2 -16.33 33.44 5.68
N HIS A 3 -16.78 33.58 6.92
CA HIS A 3 -16.18 32.89 8.07
C HIS A 3 -16.57 31.39 8.03
N PRO A 4 -15.63 30.46 8.30
CA PRO A 4 -15.94 29.04 8.36
C PRO A 4 -16.98 28.75 9.45
N CYS A 5 -18.02 27.98 9.14
CA CYS A 5 -18.90 27.44 10.16
C CYS A 5 -18.17 26.31 10.91
N GLU A 6 -17.71 26.60 12.12
CA GLU A 6 -16.93 25.66 12.95
C GLU A 6 -17.69 24.33 13.17
N ASN A 7 -19.00 24.38 13.43
CA ASN A 7 -19.86 23.20 13.65
C ASN A 7 -19.96 22.23 12.46
N SER A 8 -19.64 22.68 11.24
CA SER A 8 -19.65 21.85 10.02
C SER A 8 -18.26 21.36 9.64
N THR A 9 -17.22 22.06 10.08
CA THR A 9 -15.85 21.86 9.61
C THR A 9 -15.25 20.55 10.17
N GLU A 10 -15.49 20.26 11.44
CA GLU A 10 -14.99 19.02 12.08
C GLU A 10 -15.59 17.74 11.49
N LYS A 11 -16.77 17.84 10.86
CA LYS A 11 -17.42 16.71 10.18
C LYS A 11 -16.91 16.49 8.76
N LEU A 12 -16.24 17.47 8.17
CA LEU A 12 -15.85 17.46 6.75
C LEU A 12 -14.33 17.54 6.54
N VAL A 13 -13.56 17.83 7.59
CA VAL A 13 -12.10 17.96 7.52
C VAL A 13 -11.46 17.00 8.51
N PHE A 14 -10.50 16.21 8.03
CA PHE A 14 -9.70 15.31 8.85
C PHE A 14 -8.22 15.50 8.54
N ASN A 15 -7.40 15.74 9.57
CA ASN A 15 -5.95 15.85 9.41
C ASN A 15 -5.30 14.46 9.53
N ILE A 16 -5.09 13.81 8.40
CA ILE A 16 -4.45 12.49 8.35
C ILE A 16 -2.95 12.54 8.68
N ASP A 17 -2.27 13.66 8.46
CA ASP A 17 -0.84 13.81 8.74
C ASP A 17 -0.52 13.79 10.23
N ALA A 18 -1.46 14.26 11.06
CA ALA A 18 -1.37 14.31 12.52
C ALA A 18 -1.96 13.05 13.20
N ALA A 19 -2.60 12.16 12.43
CA ALA A 19 -3.19 10.95 12.98
C ALA A 19 -2.11 9.93 13.37
N LEU A 20 -2.42 9.10 14.37
CA LEU A 20 -1.55 7.98 14.73
C LEU A 20 -1.54 6.94 13.59
N PRO A 21 -0.35 6.47 13.16
CA PRO A 21 -0.25 5.46 12.12
C PRO A 21 -0.76 4.12 12.63
N ASP A 22 -1.44 3.38 11.75
CA ASP A 22 -1.91 2.03 12.04
C ASP A 22 -0.76 1.02 11.98
N ILE A 23 0.23 1.30 11.13
CA ILE A 23 1.42 0.46 10.95
C ILE A 23 2.66 1.35 10.99
N HIS A 24 3.62 0.95 11.80
CA HIS A 24 4.94 1.55 11.88
C HIS A 24 5.99 0.44 11.86
N VAL A 25 6.89 0.51 10.88
CA VAL A 25 8.00 -0.43 10.74
C VAL A 25 9.29 0.37 10.74
N GLN A 26 10.14 0.10 11.72
CA GLN A 26 11.39 0.81 11.92
C GLN A 26 12.28 0.71 10.67
N ASN A 27 12.82 1.85 10.22
CA ASN A 27 13.66 2.00 9.02
C ASN A 27 12.94 1.62 7.71
N ALA A 28 11.61 1.58 7.70
CA ALA A 28 10.83 1.31 6.50
C ALA A 28 9.74 2.36 6.29
N GLY A 29 9.03 2.73 7.36
CA GLY A 29 8.11 3.86 7.34
C GLY A 29 6.80 3.63 8.08
N LEU A 30 5.78 4.38 7.66
CA LEU A 30 4.47 4.50 8.30
C LEU A 30 3.34 4.31 7.30
N LEU A 31 2.25 3.68 7.74
CA LEU A 31 0.98 3.65 7.03
C LEU A 31 -0.16 4.05 7.97
N THR A 32 -0.97 4.99 7.51
CA THR A 32 -2.21 5.41 8.17
C THR A 32 -3.38 5.15 7.23
N ALA A 33 -4.32 4.32 7.66
CA ALA A 33 -5.58 4.08 6.98
C ALA A 33 -6.67 4.98 7.56
N LEU A 34 -7.45 5.59 6.66
CA LEU A 34 -8.59 6.43 6.97
C LEU A 34 -9.84 5.81 6.37
N THR A 35 -10.73 5.35 7.24
CA THR A 35 -12.01 4.72 6.88
C THR A 35 -13.15 5.46 7.57
N ALA A 36 -14.40 5.09 7.27
CA ALA A 36 -15.59 5.61 7.94
C ALA A 36 -15.55 5.48 9.49
N LYS A 37 -14.74 4.57 10.03
CA LYS A 37 -14.55 4.44 11.49
C LYS A 37 -13.81 5.63 12.11
N LYS A 38 -12.85 6.22 11.39
CA LYS A 38 -12.06 7.37 11.85
C LYS A 38 -12.63 8.69 11.34
N PHE A 39 -13.24 8.67 10.15
CA PHE A 39 -13.81 9.85 9.51
C PHE A 39 -15.14 9.47 8.81
N PRO A 40 -16.29 9.61 9.50
CA PRO A 40 -17.59 9.11 9.03
C PRO A 40 -18.02 9.59 7.65
N PHE A 41 -17.63 10.81 7.26
CA PHE A 41 -17.94 11.37 5.93
C PHE A 41 -17.48 10.48 4.78
N LEU A 42 -16.38 9.74 4.94
CA LEU A 42 -15.91 8.77 3.95
C LEU A 42 -16.93 7.64 3.69
N GLY A 43 -17.72 7.28 4.70
CA GLY A 43 -18.84 6.36 4.56
C GLY A 43 -19.97 6.91 3.68
N GLU A 44 -20.25 8.21 3.80
CA GLU A 44 -21.29 8.89 3.01
C GLU A 44 -20.90 9.02 1.54
N VAL A 45 -19.61 9.25 1.25
CA VAL A 45 -19.10 9.38 -0.13
C VAL A 45 -18.63 8.06 -0.75
N GLY A 46 -18.67 6.96 0.01
CA GLY A 46 -18.31 5.63 -0.50
C GLY A 46 -16.80 5.41 -0.69
N LEU A 47 -15.95 6.10 0.07
CA LEU A 47 -14.50 6.11 -0.13
C LEU A 47 -13.75 5.67 1.13
N SER A 48 -12.46 5.41 0.96
CA SER A 48 -11.46 5.34 2.02
C SER A 48 -10.16 5.94 1.52
N ALA A 49 -9.20 6.13 2.43
CA ALA A 49 -7.91 6.66 2.06
C ALA A 49 -6.77 6.04 2.85
N THR A 50 -5.56 6.14 2.31
CA THR A 50 -4.33 5.80 3.02
C THR A 50 -3.28 6.88 2.82
N LEU A 51 -2.49 7.14 3.87
CA LEU A 51 -1.25 7.89 3.80
C LEU A 51 -0.11 6.93 4.07
N VAL A 52 0.84 6.83 3.14
CA VAL A 52 2.06 6.04 3.31
C VAL A 52 3.26 6.96 3.26
N ARG A 53 4.15 6.81 4.23
CA ARG A 53 5.46 7.47 4.30
C ARG A 53 6.51 6.39 4.30
N LEU A 54 7.31 6.31 3.25
CA LEU A 54 8.44 5.40 3.12
C LEU A 54 9.72 6.15 3.48
N ASP A 55 10.53 5.52 4.33
CA ASP A 55 11.88 5.97 4.61
C ASP A 55 12.79 5.81 3.37
N ALA A 56 13.99 6.38 3.42
CA ALA A 56 14.98 6.30 2.36
C ALA A 56 15.21 4.85 1.91
N ASN A 57 15.04 4.59 0.61
CA ASN A 57 15.23 3.27 -0.01
C ASN A 57 14.31 2.15 0.52
N ALA A 58 13.29 2.48 1.31
CA ALA A 58 12.30 1.51 1.79
C ALA A 58 11.27 1.20 0.71
N MET A 59 10.61 0.04 0.85
CA MET A 59 9.60 -0.45 -0.11
C MET A 59 8.24 -0.63 0.56
N SER A 60 7.17 -0.23 -0.12
CA SER A 60 5.83 -0.79 0.10
C SER A 60 5.73 -2.08 -0.69
N SER A 61 5.53 -3.19 0.02
CA SER A 61 5.55 -4.52 -0.59
C SER A 61 4.40 -4.69 -1.59
N PRO A 62 4.52 -5.64 -2.54
CA PRO A 62 3.47 -5.87 -3.52
C PRO A 62 2.14 -6.20 -2.85
N MET A 63 1.08 -5.51 -3.28
CA MET A 63 -0.29 -5.76 -2.84
C MET A 63 -1.30 -5.41 -3.94
N TYR A 64 -2.52 -5.92 -3.81
CA TYR A 64 -3.63 -5.64 -4.73
C TYR A 64 -4.95 -5.48 -3.97
N ALA A 65 -5.88 -4.69 -4.52
CA ALA A 65 -7.24 -4.63 -4.02
C ALA A 65 -7.99 -5.94 -4.36
N ALA A 66 -8.40 -6.68 -3.34
CA ALA A 66 -9.11 -7.95 -3.45
C ALA A 66 -10.65 -7.80 -3.54
N ASP A 67 -11.17 -6.60 -3.25
CA ASP A 67 -12.60 -6.28 -3.18
C ASP A 67 -13.12 -5.45 -4.38
N SER A 68 -12.46 -5.56 -5.53
CA SER A 68 -12.82 -4.84 -6.77
C SER A 68 -12.67 -3.32 -6.73
N SER A 69 -12.08 -2.76 -5.67
CA SER A 69 -11.84 -1.32 -5.58
C SER A 69 -10.70 -0.83 -6.49
N VAL A 70 -10.76 0.45 -6.86
CA VAL A 70 -9.71 1.16 -7.61
C VAL A 70 -9.00 2.09 -6.64
N GLN A 71 -7.68 2.20 -6.77
CA GLN A 71 -6.86 3.08 -5.96
C GLN A 71 -6.26 4.20 -6.82
N VAL A 72 -6.50 5.45 -6.44
CA VAL A 72 -5.89 6.64 -7.04
C VAL A 72 -4.80 7.13 -6.11
N ILE A 73 -3.55 7.16 -6.57
CA ILE A 73 -2.38 7.48 -5.77
C ILE A 73 -1.77 8.80 -6.23
N TYR A 74 -1.55 9.71 -5.28
CA TYR A 74 -0.87 10.98 -5.48
C TYR A 74 0.40 11.01 -4.63
N VAL A 75 1.53 11.29 -5.26
CA VAL A 75 2.81 11.44 -4.55
C VAL A 75 2.90 12.85 -3.98
N ALA A 76 2.91 12.96 -2.66
CA ALA A 76 2.89 14.22 -1.93
C ALA A 76 4.31 14.78 -1.70
N LYS A 77 5.29 13.91 -1.41
CA LYS A 77 6.69 14.30 -1.14
C LYS A 77 7.67 13.25 -1.65
N GLY A 78 8.91 13.69 -1.90
CA GLY A 78 10.01 12.82 -2.30
C GLY A 78 9.83 12.21 -3.69
N SER A 79 10.49 11.08 -3.91
CA SER A 79 10.47 10.34 -5.18
C SER A 79 10.74 8.85 -4.97
N GLY A 80 10.48 8.08 -6.01
CA GLY A 80 10.72 6.65 -6.00
C GLY A 80 10.37 6.01 -7.34
N ARG A 81 10.31 4.68 -7.35
CA ARG A 81 9.87 3.89 -8.50
C ARG A 81 8.61 3.13 -8.14
N ILE A 82 7.61 3.21 -9.00
CA ILE A 82 6.36 2.46 -8.90
C ILE A 82 6.33 1.40 -9.99
N GLN A 83 5.90 0.20 -9.61
CA GLN A 83 5.53 -0.85 -10.56
C GLN A 83 4.08 -1.26 -10.34
N VAL A 84 3.36 -1.40 -11.46
CA VAL A 84 2.00 -1.93 -11.50
C VAL A 84 1.95 -3.07 -12.51
N VAL A 85 1.51 -4.24 -12.08
CA VAL A 85 1.38 -5.45 -12.90
C VAL A 85 -0.10 -5.79 -13.06
N GLY A 86 -0.52 -5.95 -14.32
CA GLY A 86 -1.88 -6.34 -14.68
C GLY A 86 -2.15 -7.83 -14.46
N ILE A 87 -3.43 -8.20 -14.52
CA ILE A 87 -3.88 -9.59 -14.33
C ILE A 87 -3.36 -10.56 -15.41
N ASN A 88 -2.89 -10.04 -16.54
CA ASN A 88 -2.24 -10.79 -17.61
C ASN A 88 -0.73 -11.01 -17.34
N GLY A 89 -0.20 -10.53 -16.23
CA GLY A 89 1.22 -10.60 -15.88
C GLY A 89 2.09 -9.52 -16.55
N GLU A 90 1.50 -8.61 -17.33
CA GLU A 90 2.25 -7.53 -17.99
C GLU A 90 2.46 -6.35 -17.04
N ARG A 91 3.62 -5.71 -17.17
CA ARG A 91 3.91 -4.45 -16.47
C ARG A 91 3.14 -3.31 -17.14
N ALA A 92 1.98 -2.98 -16.56
CA ALA A 92 1.16 -1.85 -16.99
C ALA A 92 1.82 -0.50 -16.67
N LEU A 93 2.61 -0.44 -15.59
CA LEU A 93 3.41 0.72 -15.23
C LEU A 93 4.75 0.28 -14.64
N ASP A 94 5.82 0.93 -15.06
CA ASP A 94 7.15 0.79 -14.45
C ASP A 94 7.89 2.12 -14.65
N THR A 95 7.82 3.03 -13.66
CA THR A 95 8.32 4.38 -13.85
C THR A 95 8.81 5.01 -12.55
N LYS A 96 9.68 6.02 -12.69
CA LYS A 96 10.01 6.92 -11.59
C LYS A 96 8.88 7.92 -11.38
N VAL A 97 8.53 8.15 -10.12
CA VAL A 97 7.54 9.13 -9.69
C VAL A 97 8.18 10.10 -8.71
N LYS A 98 7.62 11.31 -8.64
CA LYS A 98 8.03 12.35 -7.70
C LYS A 98 6.80 13.13 -7.24
N ALA A 99 6.97 13.96 -6.23
CA ALA A 99 5.94 14.87 -5.75
C ALA A 99 5.19 15.57 -6.90
N GLY A 100 3.86 15.55 -6.85
CA GLY A 100 2.97 16.10 -7.87
C GLY A 100 2.48 15.09 -8.91
N HIS A 101 3.07 13.89 -9.01
CA HIS A 101 2.58 12.85 -9.91
C HIS A 101 1.35 12.14 -9.33
N LEU A 102 0.40 11.80 -10.22
CA LEU A 102 -0.81 11.04 -9.91
C LEU A 102 -0.90 9.83 -10.85
N PHE A 103 -1.29 8.68 -10.32
CA PHE A 103 -1.55 7.48 -11.10
C PHE A 103 -2.68 6.65 -10.49
N VAL A 104 -3.21 5.72 -11.29
CA VAL A 104 -4.32 4.85 -10.89
C VAL A 104 -3.85 3.41 -10.90
N VAL A 105 -4.16 2.67 -9.85
CA VAL A 105 -4.02 1.22 -9.77
C VAL A 105 -5.42 0.61 -9.94
N PRO A 106 -5.70 -0.02 -11.10
CA PRO A 106 -6.97 -0.68 -11.33
C PRO A 106 -7.20 -1.84 -10.36
N ARG A 107 -8.47 -2.23 -10.21
CA ARG A 107 -8.85 -3.42 -9.43
C ARG A 107 -8.03 -4.65 -9.83
N PHE A 108 -7.61 -5.42 -8.83
CA PHE A 108 -6.77 -6.63 -8.97
C PHE A 108 -5.37 -6.43 -9.57
N PHE A 109 -4.97 -5.21 -9.90
CA PHE A 109 -3.59 -4.96 -10.34
C PHE A 109 -2.70 -4.95 -9.10
N VAL A 110 -1.52 -5.56 -9.23
CA VAL A 110 -0.53 -5.58 -8.16
C VAL A 110 0.31 -4.33 -8.26
N ALA A 111 0.36 -3.54 -7.19
CA ALA A 111 1.21 -2.36 -7.10
C ALA A 111 2.28 -2.55 -6.03
N SER A 112 3.47 -1.99 -6.28
CA SER A 112 4.55 -1.87 -5.32
C SER A 112 5.32 -0.59 -5.56
N ALA A 113 5.93 -0.06 -4.51
CA ALA A 113 6.66 1.19 -4.52
C ALA A 113 7.99 1.03 -3.79
N ILE A 114 9.08 1.58 -4.32
CA ILE A 114 10.34 1.74 -3.61
C ILE A 114 10.73 3.21 -3.61
N ALA A 115 11.04 3.77 -2.45
CA ALA A 115 11.47 5.15 -2.31
C ALA A 115 12.91 5.34 -2.81
N ASP A 116 13.24 6.53 -3.30
CA ASP A 116 14.64 6.94 -3.49
C ASP A 116 15.28 7.32 -2.13
N GLY A 117 16.52 7.79 -2.14
CA GLY A 117 17.31 8.07 -0.93
C GLY A 117 16.79 9.20 -0.03
N GLU A 118 15.85 10.02 -0.50
CA GLU A 118 15.19 11.07 0.30
C GLU A 118 13.87 10.60 0.94
N GLY A 119 13.45 9.36 0.67
CA GLY A 119 12.15 8.83 1.06
C GLY A 119 11.04 9.23 0.09
N MET A 120 9.81 8.76 0.38
CA MET A 120 8.63 9.03 -0.45
C MET A 120 7.36 9.05 0.39
N GLU A 121 6.51 10.04 0.19
CA GLU A 121 5.18 10.12 0.81
C GLU A 121 4.12 10.13 -0.29
N TYR A 122 3.12 9.26 -0.16
CA TYR A 122 1.98 9.24 -1.08
C TYR A 122 0.67 9.02 -0.35
N PHE A 123 -0.36 9.67 -0.87
CA PHE A 123 -1.73 9.57 -0.42
C PHE A 123 -2.54 8.79 -1.45
N SER A 124 -3.41 7.90 -1.00
CA SER A 124 -4.29 7.13 -1.86
C SER A 124 -5.74 7.36 -1.51
N MET A 125 -6.58 7.54 -2.51
CA MET A 125 -8.04 7.41 -2.40
C MET A 125 -8.48 6.08 -2.99
N ILE A 126 -9.36 5.37 -2.31
CA ILE A 126 -9.81 4.05 -2.71
C ILE A 126 -11.34 4.07 -2.83
N THR A 127 -11.87 3.53 -3.92
CA THR A 127 -13.30 3.57 -4.26
C THR A 127 -14.15 2.54 -3.49
N THR A 128 -13.91 2.44 -2.17
CA THR A 128 -14.66 1.58 -1.25
C THR A 128 -14.46 2.11 0.18
N THR A 129 -15.44 1.89 1.05
CA THR A 129 -15.39 2.32 2.46
C THR A 129 -14.58 1.37 3.35
N GLN A 130 -14.41 0.11 2.92
CA GLN A 130 -13.73 -0.95 3.67
C GLN A 130 -12.81 -1.74 2.73
N PRO A 131 -11.65 -1.18 2.36
CA PRO A 131 -10.77 -1.80 1.39
C PRO A 131 -10.20 -3.12 1.92
N VAL A 132 -10.29 -4.16 1.10
CA VAL A 132 -9.63 -5.44 1.36
C VAL A 132 -8.43 -5.59 0.44
N PHE A 133 -7.25 -5.73 1.02
CA PHE A 133 -6.02 -5.91 0.28
C PHE A 133 -5.50 -7.35 0.38
N GLY A 134 -5.06 -7.89 -0.75
CA GLY A 134 -4.25 -9.09 -0.80
C GLY A 134 -2.76 -8.72 -0.75
N GLU A 135 -2.05 -9.20 0.25
CA GLU A 135 -0.63 -8.94 0.46
C GLU A 135 0.21 -10.15 -0.01
N PHE A 136 1.37 -9.88 -0.60
CA PHE A 136 2.32 -10.93 -0.99
C PHE A 136 3.42 -11.18 0.07
N THR A 137 3.53 -10.34 1.08
CA THR A 137 4.52 -10.47 2.17
C THR A 137 3.83 -10.54 3.53
N GLY A 138 4.43 -11.22 4.50
CA GLY A 138 3.87 -11.36 5.84
C GLY A 138 3.24 -12.72 6.11
N LYS A 139 2.89 -12.96 7.39
CA LYS A 139 2.39 -14.27 7.85
C LYS A 139 1.05 -14.66 7.22
N THR A 140 0.21 -13.68 6.93
CA THR A 140 -1.14 -13.84 6.34
C THR A 140 -1.15 -13.56 4.84
N SER A 141 0.01 -13.46 4.19
CA SER A 141 0.11 -13.23 2.75
C SER A 141 -0.41 -14.40 1.93
N VAL A 142 -0.73 -14.12 0.66
CA VAL A 142 -1.13 -15.15 -0.33
C VAL A 142 -0.10 -16.27 -0.39
N TRP A 143 1.20 -15.93 -0.45
CA TRP A 143 2.27 -16.94 -0.45
C TRP A 143 2.38 -17.68 0.88
N GLY A 144 2.17 -16.99 2.00
CA GLY A 144 2.22 -17.59 3.34
C GLY A 144 1.10 -18.59 3.62
N ALA A 145 -0.03 -18.45 2.92
CA ALA A 145 -1.22 -19.30 3.04
C ALA A 145 -1.13 -20.61 2.23
N LEU A 146 -0.27 -20.68 1.21
CA LEU A 146 -0.10 -21.87 0.38
C LEU A 146 0.71 -22.95 1.09
N SER A 147 0.39 -24.22 0.80
CA SER A 147 1.17 -25.36 1.32
C SER A 147 2.54 -25.44 0.64
N PRO A 148 3.54 -26.03 1.32
CA PRO A 148 4.87 -26.21 0.71
C PRO A 148 4.82 -26.91 -0.65
N GLN A 149 3.97 -27.93 -0.80
CA GLN A 149 3.86 -28.69 -2.05
C GLN A 149 3.28 -27.84 -3.19
N VAL A 150 2.30 -26.98 -2.89
CA VAL A 150 1.72 -26.07 -3.90
C VAL A 150 2.76 -25.02 -4.33
N LEU A 151 3.54 -24.48 -3.38
CA LEU A 151 4.62 -23.54 -3.71
C LEU A 151 5.72 -24.18 -4.57
N GLN A 152 6.16 -25.40 -4.21
CA GLN A 152 7.17 -26.15 -4.98
C GLN A 152 6.70 -26.40 -6.41
N ALA A 153 5.46 -26.89 -6.58
CA ALA A 153 4.91 -27.17 -7.90
C ALA A 153 4.67 -25.90 -8.72
N SER A 154 4.12 -24.84 -8.10
CA SER A 154 3.78 -23.59 -8.81
C SER A 154 5.00 -22.79 -9.25
N LEU A 155 6.05 -22.76 -8.41
CA LEU A 155 7.28 -22.03 -8.69
C LEU A 155 8.35 -22.89 -9.37
N ASN A 156 8.11 -24.21 -9.49
CA ASN A 156 9.08 -25.20 -9.96
C ASN A 156 10.42 -25.13 -9.20
N VAL A 157 10.36 -25.25 -7.88
CA VAL A 157 11.51 -25.10 -6.98
C VAL A 157 11.70 -26.30 -6.05
N ALA A 158 12.95 -26.52 -5.62
CA ALA A 158 13.29 -27.55 -4.66
C ALA A 158 12.76 -27.22 -3.25
N PRO A 159 12.56 -28.24 -2.38
CA PRO A 159 12.09 -28.03 -1.01
C PRO A 159 12.93 -27.04 -0.19
N GLU A 160 14.25 -27.02 -0.38
CA GLU A 160 15.17 -26.14 0.33
C GLU A 160 14.90 -24.67 -0.02
N PHE A 161 14.65 -24.38 -1.30
CA PHE A 161 14.30 -23.03 -1.75
C PHE A 161 12.92 -22.62 -1.24
N GLU A 162 11.93 -23.51 -1.29
CA GLU A 162 10.59 -23.24 -0.75
C GLU A 162 10.65 -22.86 0.73
N GLN A 163 11.42 -23.63 1.53
CA GLN A 163 11.57 -23.37 2.95
C GLN A 163 12.18 -21.99 3.20
N LEU A 164 13.22 -21.63 2.45
CA LEU A 164 13.85 -20.31 2.52
C LEU A 164 12.88 -19.20 2.10
N PHE A 165 12.21 -19.35 0.97
CA PHE A 165 11.24 -18.41 0.43
C PHE A 165 10.13 -18.11 1.45
N ARG A 166 9.48 -19.16 1.97
CA ARG A 166 8.42 -19.02 2.97
C ARG A 166 8.94 -18.42 4.28
N ALA A 167 10.15 -18.78 4.73
CA ALA A 167 10.75 -18.21 5.92
C ALA A 167 11.00 -16.69 5.77
N LYS A 168 11.45 -16.24 4.59
CA LYS A 168 11.67 -14.82 4.28
C LYS A 168 10.35 -14.05 4.17
N ILE A 169 9.36 -14.59 3.48
CA ILE A 169 8.03 -13.98 3.34
C ILE A 169 7.35 -13.79 4.69
N LYS A 170 7.35 -14.81 5.55
CA LYS A 170 6.70 -14.74 6.88
C LYS A 170 7.33 -13.73 7.83
N LYS A 171 8.61 -13.38 7.63
CA LYS A 171 9.33 -12.36 8.40
C LYS A 171 9.16 -10.95 7.83
N SER A 172 8.77 -10.83 6.57
CA SER A 172 8.57 -9.55 5.91
C SER A 172 7.25 -8.91 6.36
N THR A 173 7.14 -7.61 6.18
CA THR A 173 5.90 -6.86 6.47
C THR A 173 5.51 -6.03 5.24
N ILE A 174 4.36 -5.36 5.28
CA ILE A 174 3.90 -4.52 4.17
C ILE A 174 4.83 -3.34 3.85
N LEU A 175 5.63 -2.90 4.83
CA LEU A 175 6.71 -1.94 4.64
C LEU A 175 8.02 -2.70 4.87
N VAL A 176 8.90 -2.65 3.88
CA VAL A 176 10.14 -3.43 3.86
C VAL A 176 11.31 -2.46 3.98
N PRO A 177 12.14 -2.57 5.03
CA PRO A 177 13.33 -1.73 5.15
C PRO A 177 14.34 -2.08 4.06
N PRO A 178 15.24 -1.15 3.70
CA PRO A 178 16.31 -1.45 2.75
C PRO A 178 17.19 -2.60 3.25
N GLN A 179 17.70 -3.40 2.31
CA GLN A 179 18.70 -4.41 2.63
C GLN A 179 20.07 -3.73 2.67
N ASN A 180 20.78 -3.91 3.79
CA ASN A 180 22.17 -3.45 3.97
C ASN A 180 23.13 -4.14 2.99
#